data_AF-A0A9E5YE45-F1
#
_entry.id   AF-A0A9E5YE45-F1
#
_cell.length_a   1.000
_cell.length_b   1.000
_cell.length_c   1.000
_cell.angle_alpha   90.00
_cell.angle_beta   90.00
_cell.angle_gamma   90.00
#
_symmetry.space_group_name_H-M   'P 1'
#
loop_
_entity.id
_entity.type
_entity.pdbx_description
1 polymer ?
#
loop_
_entity_poly.entity_id
_entity_poly.type
_entity_poly.pdbx_seq_one_letter_code
_entity_poly.pdbx_strand_id
1 'polypeptide(L)'
;MKKKRKKKPSEVNIGGLVGYSKGGRIKNSHSSGKIKIIRQSENINAGGLVGKAENTEIKDSSSSVVIETTGLKVWSIGSFFVLILGVIILIVYTIKTNLPWWQCILMIVSGQSLLLIIGVFILRYTGKLSETSFIHLISLALNKQFNIRDIVKLILKR
;
A
#
# COMPACT_ATOMS: atom_id res chain seq x y z
N MET A 1 -24.45 -37.51 1.41
CA MET A 1 -24.42 -36.12 0.88
C MET A 1 -23.61 -35.23 1.83
N LYS A 2 -22.31 -34.99 1.55
CA LYS A 2 -21.43 -34.21 2.44
C LYS A 2 -21.75 -32.71 2.29
N LYS A 3 -22.37 -32.10 3.31
CA LYS A 3 -22.59 -30.64 3.38
C LYS A 3 -21.23 -29.94 3.29
N LYS A 4 -20.96 -29.24 2.18
CA LYS A 4 -19.84 -28.30 2.07
C LYS A 4 -20.02 -27.24 3.17
N ARG A 5 -19.18 -27.29 4.22
CA ARG A 5 -19.14 -26.24 5.24
C ARG A 5 -18.70 -24.95 4.54
N LYS A 6 -19.62 -23.99 4.37
CA LYS A 6 -19.25 -22.61 4.02
C LYS A 6 -18.27 -22.15 5.11
N LYS A 7 -17.01 -21.89 4.73
CA LYS A 7 -15.98 -21.38 5.63
C LYS A 7 -16.48 -20.02 6.09
N LYS A 8 -16.85 -19.88 7.38
CA LYS A 8 -17.17 -18.56 7.95
C LYS A 8 -15.95 -17.66 7.71
N PRO A 9 -16.15 -16.38 7.33
CA PRO A 9 -15.04 -15.45 7.25
C PRO A 9 -14.32 -15.44 8.61
N SER A 10 -12.99 -15.43 8.59
CA SER A 10 -12.20 -15.37 9.81
C SER A 10 -12.35 -13.97 10.41
N GLU A 11 -13.06 -13.85 11.53
CA GLU A 11 -13.06 -12.61 12.30
C GLU A 11 -11.70 -12.45 12.97
N VAL A 12 -11.09 -11.28 12.80
CA VAL A 12 -9.82 -10.92 13.43
C VAL A 12 -10.11 -9.93 14.54
N ASN A 13 -9.80 -10.29 15.78
CA ASN A 13 -10.06 -9.43 16.95
C ASN A 13 -8.72 -8.96 17.54
N ILE A 14 -8.51 -7.65 17.60
CA ILE A 14 -7.27 -7.01 18.02
C ILE A 14 -7.59 -6.05 19.16
N GLY A 15 -7.06 -6.30 20.35
CA GLY A 15 -7.18 -5.40 21.49
C GLY A 15 -5.82 -4.91 21.94
N GLY A 16 -5.75 -3.70 22.48
CA GLY A 16 -4.54 -3.21 23.12
C GLY A 16 -4.12 -4.01 24.37
N LEU A 17 -5.05 -4.75 24.98
CA LEU A 17 -4.80 -5.70 26.07
C LEU A 17 -5.27 -7.13 25.72
N VAL A 18 -6.48 -7.29 25.17
CA VAL A 18 -7.08 -8.61 24.89
C VAL A 18 -7.70 -8.66 23.50
N GLY A 19 -7.30 -9.62 22.66
CA GLY A 19 -7.92 -9.82 21.35
C GLY A 19 -9.40 -10.17 21.43
N TYR A 20 -9.75 -11.25 22.12
CA TYR A 20 -11.13 -11.70 22.34
C TYR A 20 -11.33 -12.12 23.79
N SER A 21 -12.36 -11.57 24.44
CA SER A 21 -12.74 -11.91 25.80
C SER A 21 -14.16 -12.45 25.81
N LYS A 22 -14.38 -13.62 26.43
CA LYS A 22 -15.70 -14.20 26.63
C LYS A 22 -15.91 -14.57 28.09
N GLY A 23 -16.93 -14.01 28.75
CA GLY A 23 -17.19 -14.26 30.17
C GLY A 23 -16.12 -13.69 31.12
N GLY A 24 -15.23 -12.83 30.62
CA GLY A 24 -14.06 -12.36 31.34
C GLY A 24 -14.35 -11.16 32.25
N ARG A 25 -13.36 -10.78 33.06
CA ARG A 25 -13.35 -9.51 33.80
C ARG A 25 -12.04 -8.78 33.57
N ILE A 26 -12.12 -7.51 33.19
CA ILE A 26 -10.97 -6.61 33.02
C ILE A 26 -11.22 -5.43 33.95
N LYS A 27 -10.37 -5.26 34.96
CA LYS A 27 -10.51 -4.22 35.98
C LYS A 27 -9.20 -3.48 36.18
N ASN A 28 -9.25 -2.19 36.49
CA ASN A 28 -8.06 -1.39 36.83
C ASN A 28 -6.92 -1.50 35.79
N SER A 29 -7.27 -1.59 34.51
CA SER A 29 -6.32 -1.90 33.44
C SER A 29 -6.12 -0.69 32.52
N HIS A 30 -4.89 -0.48 32.07
CA HIS A 30 -4.55 0.57 31.10
C HIS A 30 -3.80 -0.03 29.90
N SER A 31 -4.17 0.38 28.69
CA SER A 31 -3.39 0.11 27.47
C SER A 31 -3.08 1.42 26.74
N SER A 32 -1.83 1.55 26.31
CA SER A 32 -1.35 2.65 25.49
C SER A 32 -0.48 2.10 24.36
N GLY A 33 -0.38 2.85 23.26
CA GLY A 33 0.42 2.43 22.10
C GLY A 33 -0.30 2.64 20.79
N LYS A 34 0.10 1.88 19.76
CA LYS A 34 -0.39 2.06 18.40
C LYS A 34 -0.71 0.73 17.75
N ILE A 35 -1.95 0.56 17.28
CA ILE A 35 -2.40 -0.59 16.50
C ILE A 35 -2.44 -0.18 15.04
N LYS A 36 -1.67 -0.84 14.17
CA LYS A 36 -1.67 -0.58 12.71
C LYS A 36 -2.30 -1.75 11.96
N ILE A 37 -3.42 -1.50 11.29
CA ILE A 37 -4.17 -2.49 10.52
C ILE A 37 -3.87 -2.27 9.03
N ILE A 38 -3.08 -3.19 8.46
CA ILE A 38 -2.50 -3.05 7.11
C ILE A 38 -3.42 -3.61 6.01
N ARG A 39 -4.35 -4.49 6.36
CA ARG A 39 -5.28 -5.12 5.41
C ARG A 39 -6.70 -5.03 5.94
N GLN A 40 -7.61 -4.50 5.14
CA GLN A 40 -9.06 -4.55 5.35
C GLN A 40 -9.67 -5.65 4.46
N SER A 41 -9.22 -6.90 4.59
CA SER A 41 -9.82 -7.98 3.78
C SER A 41 -10.91 -8.77 4.49
N GLU A 42 -11.09 -8.65 5.81
CA GLU A 42 -12.13 -9.40 6.56
C GLU A 42 -12.62 -8.58 7.77
N ASN A 43 -13.71 -9.03 8.41
CA ASN A 43 -14.30 -8.42 9.61
C ASN A 43 -13.27 -8.30 10.74
N ILE A 44 -12.65 -7.13 10.86
CA ILE A 44 -11.65 -6.82 11.89
C ILE A 44 -12.33 -6.00 12.99
N ASN A 45 -12.30 -6.53 14.22
CA ASN A 45 -12.69 -5.80 15.41
C ASN A 45 -11.41 -5.31 16.10
N ALA A 46 -11.22 -4.01 16.17
CA ALA A 46 -10.06 -3.40 16.80
C ALA A 46 -10.47 -2.47 17.93
N GLY A 47 -9.93 -2.68 19.13
CA GLY A 47 -10.27 -1.89 20.30
C GLY A 47 -9.06 -1.53 21.16
N GLY A 48 -9.16 -0.40 21.85
CA GLY A 48 -8.06 0.12 22.66
C GLY A 48 -7.72 -0.75 23.88
N LEU A 49 -8.70 -1.44 24.46
CA LEU A 49 -8.50 -2.45 25.51
C LEU A 49 -8.78 -3.87 24.97
N VAL A 50 -9.96 -4.07 24.40
CA VAL A 50 -10.41 -5.38 23.92
C VAL A 50 -10.87 -5.30 22.47
N GLY A 51 -10.45 -6.24 21.63
CA GLY A 51 -10.91 -6.33 20.24
C GLY A 51 -12.37 -6.77 20.13
N LYS A 52 -12.75 -7.86 20.81
CA LYS A 52 -14.13 -8.34 20.90
C LYS A 52 -14.44 -8.85 22.31
N ALA A 53 -15.56 -8.40 22.88
CA ALA A 53 -16.00 -8.73 24.22
C ALA A 53 -17.40 -9.38 24.17
N GLU A 54 -17.53 -10.59 24.72
CA GLU A 54 -18.81 -11.31 24.82
C GLU A 54 -19.07 -11.66 26.29
N ASN A 55 -20.06 -11.03 26.91
CA ASN A 55 -20.34 -11.22 28.34
C ASN A 55 -19.11 -10.92 29.24
N THR A 56 -18.30 -9.92 28.87
CA THR A 56 -17.11 -9.50 29.63
C THR A 56 -17.39 -8.23 30.41
N GLU A 57 -17.05 -8.21 31.70
CA GLU A 57 -17.11 -7.02 32.55
C GLU A 57 -15.83 -6.20 32.37
N ILE A 58 -15.94 -4.93 32.00
CA ILE A 58 -14.81 -4.00 31.96
C ILE A 58 -15.10 -2.87 32.94
N LYS A 59 -14.26 -2.68 33.95
CA LYS A 59 -14.43 -1.67 35.01
C LYS A 59 -13.14 -0.90 35.25
N ASP A 60 -13.24 0.40 35.55
CA ASP A 60 -12.12 1.21 36.01
C ASP A 60 -10.86 1.10 35.11
N SER A 61 -11.07 1.03 33.79
CA SER A 61 -10.00 0.74 32.81
C SER A 61 -9.95 1.81 31.72
N SER A 62 -8.76 2.13 31.22
CA SER A 62 -8.55 3.24 30.26
C SER A 62 -7.68 2.82 29.07
N SER A 63 -7.89 3.46 27.92
CA SER A 63 -7.00 3.28 26.77
C SER A 63 -6.62 4.61 26.13
N SER A 64 -5.35 4.72 25.80
CA SER A 64 -4.79 5.79 24.96
C SER A 64 -4.16 5.20 23.69
N VAL A 65 -4.68 4.07 23.22
CA VAL A 65 -4.19 3.41 22.00
C VAL A 65 -4.68 4.16 20.78
N VAL A 66 -3.75 4.47 19.87
CA VAL A 66 -4.06 5.01 18.54
C VAL A 66 -4.26 3.85 17.57
N ILE A 67 -5.45 3.76 16.96
CA ILE A 67 -5.76 2.74 15.96
C ILE A 67 -5.69 3.36 14.57
N GLU A 68 -4.73 2.92 13.76
CA GLU A 68 -4.55 3.36 12.37
C GLU A 68 -4.93 2.25 11.40
N THR A 69 -5.95 2.51 10.58
CA THR A 69 -6.31 1.63 9.47
C THR A 69 -5.69 2.17 8.19
N THR A 70 -4.68 1.49 7.64
CA THR A 70 -4.22 1.77 6.27
C THR A 70 -5.11 0.98 5.30
N GLY A 71 -6.30 1.50 5.04
CA GLY A 71 -7.14 0.99 3.96
C GLY A 71 -6.48 1.34 2.63
N LEU A 72 -6.13 0.33 1.83
CA LEU A 72 -5.79 0.55 0.42
C LEU A 72 -7.05 1.06 -0.27
N LYS A 73 -7.19 2.38 -0.44
CA LYS A 73 -8.29 2.93 -1.23
C LYS A 73 -8.15 2.38 -2.64
N VAL A 74 -9.16 1.66 -3.11
CA VAL A 74 -9.24 1.08 -4.45
C VAL A 74 -8.97 2.13 -5.55
N TRP A 75 -9.33 3.40 -5.29
CA TRP A 75 -9.01 4.54 -6.15
C TRP A 75 -7.50 4.77 -6.37
N SER A 76 -6.64 4.40 -5.42
CA SER A 76 -5.18 4.47 -5.57
C SER A 76 -4.66 3.48 -6.62
N ILE A 77 -5.43 2.43 -6.92
CA ILE A 77 -5.18 1.49 -8.02
C ILE A 77 -5.86 1.97 -9.32
N GLY A 78 -6.98 2.70 -9.22
CA GLY A 78 -7.66 3.29 -10.39
C GLY A 78 -6.77 4.24 -11.20
N SER A 79 -5.98 5.08 -10.53
CA SER A 79 -5.03 6.00 -11.19
C SER A 79 -3.97 5.28 -12.03
N PHE A 80 -3.55 4.08 -11.60
CA PHE A 80 -2.62 3.25 -12.36
C PHE A 80 -3.21 2.80 -13.70
N PHE A 81 -4.47 2.38 -13.73
CA PHE A 81 -5.15 1.97 -14.96
C PHE A 81 -5.40 3.15 -15.92
N VAL A 82 -5.76 4.32 -15.38
CA VAL A 82 -5.92 5.55 -16.18
C VAL A 82 -4.61 5.93 -16.85
N LEU A 83 -3.48 5.77 -16.15
CA LEU A 83 -2.17 6.10 -16.69
C LEU A 83 -1.72 5.12 -17.78
N ILE A 84 -1.94 3.82 -17.59
CA ILE A 84 -1.70 2.82 -18.65
C ILE A 84 -2.51 3.17 -19.90
N LEU A 85 -3.79 3.50 -19.73
CA LEU A 85 -4.66 3.87 -20.83
C LEU A 85 -4.15 5.14 -21.55
N GLY A 86 -3.70 6.14 -20.79
CA GLY A 86 -3.06 7.34 -21.35
C GLY A 86 -1.80 7.03 -22.16
N VAL A 87 -0.94 6.14 -21.67
CA VAL A 87 0.28 5.70 -22.39
C VAL A 87 -0.08 4.97 -23.69
N ILE A 88 -1.10 4.10 -23.67
CA ILE A 88 -1.58 3.40 -24.88
C ILE A 88 -2.09 4.40 -25.92
N ILE A 89 -2.90 5.38 -25.52
CA ILE A 89 -3.40 6.43 -26.42
C ILE A 89 -2.24 7.21 -27.03
N LEU A 90 -1.23 7.56 -26.23
CA LEU A 90 -0.05 8.28 -26.71
C LEU A 90 0.74 7.47 -27.75
N ILE A 91 0.92 6.17 -27.51
CA ILE A 91 1.59 5.27 -28.47
C ILE A 91 0.82 5.21 -29.80
N VAL A 92 -0.51 5.05 -29.74
CA VAL A 92 -1.37 5.03 -30.94
C VAL A 92 -1.28 6.36 -31.69
N TYR A 93 -1.29 7.49 -30.98
CA TYR A 93 -1.09 8.81 -31.57
C TYR A 93 0.27 8.91 -32.28
N THR A 94 1.34 8.42 -31.64
CA THR A 94 2.69 8.47 -32.19
C THR A 94 2.83 7.69 -33.50
N ILE A 95 2.19 6.52 -33.59
CA ILE A 95 2.14 5.72 -34.82
C ILE A 95 1.41 6.49 -35.93
N LYS A 96 0.33 7.22 -35.60
CA LYS A 96 -0.46 7.96 -36.57
C LYS A 96 0.26 9.19 -37.13
N THR A 97 1.01 9.91 -36.31
CA THR A 97 1.67 11.17 -36.71
C THR A 97 3.08 10.98 -37.26
N ASN A 98 3.56 9.73 -37.35
CA ASN A 98 4.86 9.39 -37.93
C ASN A 98 6.01 10.23 -37.34
N LEU A 99 6.05 10.35 -36.01
CA LEU A 99 7.02 11.21 -35.33
C LEU A 99 8.45 10.73 -35.57
N PRO A 100 9.43 11.66 -35.66
CA PRO A 100 10.83 11.32 -35.75
C PRO A 100 11.30 10.48 -34.56
N TRP A 101 12.20 9.53 -34.84
CA TRP A 101 12.67 8.49 -33.92
C TRP A 101 13.20 9.01 -32.57
N TRP A 102 13.73 10.24 -32.49
CA TRP A 102 14.21 10.85 -31.25
C TRP A 102 13.07 11.15 -30.25
N GLN A 103 11.86 11.48 -30.74
CA GLN A 103 10.69 11.67 -29.89
C GLN A 103 10.18 10.34 -29.32
N CYS A 104 10.33 9.24 -30.07
CA CYS A 104 10.03 7.89 -29.57
C CYS A 104 10.95 7.51 -28.41
N ILE A 105 12.24 7.83 -28.49
CA ILE A 105 13.19 7.58 -27.40
C ILE A 105 12.83 8.40 -26.15
N LEU A 106 12.54 9.70 -26.32
CA LEU A 106 12.11 10.56 -25.21
C LEU A 106 10.84 10.04 -24.53
N MET A 107 9.86 9.60 -25.32
CA MET A 107 8.63 8.99 -24.79
C MET A 107 8.92 7.75 -23.94
N ILE A 108 9.73 6.82 -24.45
CA ILE A 108 10.06 5.58 -23.73
C ILE A 108 10.75 5.90 -22.40
N VAL A 109 11.72 6.81 -22.41
CA VAL A 109 12.43 7.24 -21.18
C VAL A 109 11.46 7.88 -20.20
N SER A 110 10.64 8.84 -20.65
CA SER A 110 9.66 9.53 -19.79
C SER A 110 8.62 8.57 -19.19
N GLY A 111 8.13 7.61 -19.99
CA GLY A 111 7.14 6.63 -19.55
C GLY A 111 7.69 5.67 -18.50
N GLN A 112 8.93 5.21 -18.68
CA GLN A 112 9.60 4.38 -17.68
C GLN A 112 9.88 5.16 -16.38
N SER A 113 10.29 6.42 -16.45
CA SER A 113 10.51 7.25 -15.26
C SER A 113 9.21 7.48 -14.50
N LEU A 114 8.12 7.76 -15.21
CA LEU A 114 6.78 7.95 -14.63
C LEU A 114 6.30 6.68 -13.92
N LEU A 115 6.44 5.51 -14.56
CA LEU A 115 6.12 4.21 -13.97
C LEU A 115 6.91 3.95 -12.68
N LEU A 116 8.19 4.29 -12.65
CA LEU A 116 9.02 4.10 -11.47
C LEU A 116 8.57 5.00 -10.32
N ILE A 117 8.33 6.30 -10.57
CA ILE A 117 7.80 7.24 -9.57
C ILE A 117 6.48 6.72 -8.99
N ILE A 118 5.56 6.27 -9.84
CA ILE A 118 4.27 5.72 -9.40
C ILE A 118 4.45 4.46 -8.55
N GLY A 119 5.34 3.54 -8.94
CA GLY A 119 5.63 2.34 -8.15
C GLY A 119 6.13 2.68 -6.75
N VAL A 120 7.00 3.69 -6.63
CA VAL A 120 7.51 4.16 -5.33
C VAL A 120 6.41 4.83 -4.51
N PHE A 121 5.53 5.61 -5.13
CA PHE A 121 4.35 6.18 -4.47
C PHE A 121 3.38 5.11 -3.98
N ILE A 122 3.13 4.05 -4.76
CA ILE A 122 2.31 2.91 -4.33
C ILE A 122 2.94 2.23 -3.12
N LEU A 123 4.26 2.03 -3.12
CA LEU A 123 4.96 1.42 -2.00
C LEU A 123 4.88 2.27 -0.72
N ARG A 124 5.02 3.60 -0.83
CA ARG A 124 4.80 4.54 0.29
C ARG A 124 3.36 4.47 0.79
N TYR A 125 2.40 4.49 -0.14
CA TYR A 125 0.98 4.44 0.18
C TYR A 125 0.57 3.13 0.88
N THR A 126 1.16 2.00 0.48
CA THR A 126 0.92 0.70 1.14
C THR A 126 1.53 0.60 2.54
N GLY A 127 2.22 1.65 3.02
CA GLY A 127 2.83 1.70 4.35
C GLY A 127 3.97 0.69 4.54
N LYS A 128 4.49 0.12 3.44
CA LYS A 128 5.60 -0.84 3.43
C LYS A 128 6.97 -0.16 3.46
N LEU A 129 7.04 1.16 3.26
CA LEU A 129 8.28 1.93 3.35
C LEU A 129 8.16 3.04 4.40
N SER A 130 9.18 3.15 5.26
CA SER A 130 9.40 4.34 6.09
C SER A 130 9.86 5.51 5.22
N GLU A 131 9.74 6.75 5.71
CA GLU A 131 10.10 7.95 4.94
C GLU A 131 11.57 7.98 4.52
N THR A 132 12.47 7.51 5.40
CA THR A 132 13.90 7.42 5.11
C THR A 132 14.21 6.37 4.04
N SER A 133 13.58 5.19 4.13
CA SER A 133 13.70 4.16 3.10
C SER A 133 13.10 4.61 1.77
N PHE A 134 12.02 5.40 1.78
CA PHE A 134 11.39 5.92 0.57
C PHE A 134 12.32 6.85 -0.20
N ILE A 135 12.92 7.84 0.47
CA ILE A 135 13.86 8.78 -0.16
C ILE A 135 15.09 8.03 -0.69
N HIS A 136 15.61 7.08 0.09
CA HIS A 136 16.75 6.27 -0.34
C HIS A 136 16.42 5.40 -1.57
N LEU A 137 15.24 4.80 -1.62
CA LEU A 137 14.81 3.97 -2.75
C LEU A 137 14.58 4.81 -4.01
N ILE A 138 14.02 6.02 -3.89
CA ILE A 138 13.93 6.98 -5.01
C ILE A 138 15.33 7.33 -5.53
N SER A 139 16.24 7.70 -4.63
CA SER A 139 17.62 8.06 -5.00
C SER A 139 18.33 6.90 -5.71
N LEU A 140 18.20 5.68 -5.19
CA LEU A 140 18.78 4.47 -5.80
C LEU A 140 18.15 4.15 -7.15
N ALA A 141 16.84 4.29 -7.28
CA ALA A 141 16.13 4.07 -8.53
C ALA A 141 16.53 5.09 -9.61
N LEU A 142 16.59 6.38 -9.26
CA LEU A 142 17.02 7.44 -10.16
C LEU A 142 18.48 7.25 -10.59
N ASN A 143 19.38 6.94 -9.66
CA ASN A 143 20.79 6.71 -9.98
C ASN A 143 21.01 5.48 -10.88
N LYS A 144 20.24 4.40 -10.70
CA LYS A 144 20.34 3.22 -11.56
C LYS A 144 19.66 3.39 -12.92
N GLN A 145 18.52 4.08 -12.98
CA GLN A 145 17.75 4.25 -14.21
C GLN A 145 18.34 5.32 -15.12
N PHE A 146 18.83 6.43 -14.55
CA PHE A 146 19.47 7.52 -15.27
C PHE A 146 21.00 7.42 -15.24
N ASN A 147 21.56 6.20 -15.35
CA ASN A 147 22.96 6.06 -15.70
C ASN A 147 23.14 6.48 -17.18
N ILE A 148 22.94 7.78 -17.43
CA ILE A 148 23.02 8.49 -18.71
C ILE A 148 24.37 8.20 -19.38
N ARG A 149 25.41 7.90 -18.59
CA ARG A 149 26.72 7.45 -19.07
C ARG A 149 26.64 6.23 -19.98
N ASP A 150 25.72 5.30 -19.78
CA ASP A 150 25.61 4.09 -20.61
C ASP A 150 24.83 4.37 -21.90
N ILE A 151 23.76 5.18 -21.85
CA ILE A 151 23.00 5.61 -23.03
C ILE A 151 23.85 6.54 -23.92
N VAL A 152 24.57 7.49 -23.32
CA VAL A 152 25.48 8.40 -24.02
C VAL A 152 26.67 7.65 -24.62
N LYS A 153 27.23 6.64 -23.92
CA LYS A 153 28.24 5.74 -24.52
C LYS A 153 27.68 4.92 -25.69
N LEU A 154 26.41 4.53 -25.66
CA LEU A 154 25.79 3.80 -26.76
C LEU A 154 25.56 4.68 -27.99
N ILE A 155 25.24 5.96 -27.77
CA ILE A 155 25.00 6.95 -28.84
C ILE A 155 26.32 7.49 -29.43
N LEU A 156 27.37 7.69 -28.62
CA LEU A 156 28.69 8.14 -29.08
C LEU A 156 29.53 7.06 -29.77
N LYS A 157 29.12 5.79 -29.71
CA LYS A 157 29.82 4.66 -30.34
C LYS A 157 29.24 4.27 -31.71
N ARG A 158 28.35 5.09 -32.26
CA ARG A 158 27.75 4.93 -33.59
C ARG A 158 28.08 6.16 -34.44
#